data_AF-A0A087UFB7-F1
#
_entry.id   AF-A0A087UFB7-F1
#
_cell.length_a   1.000
_cell.length_b   1.000
_cell.length_c   1.000
_cell.angle_alpha   90.00
_cell.angle_beta   90.00
_cell.angle_gamma   90.00
#
_symmetry.space_group_name_H-M   'P 1'
#
loop_
_entity.id
_entity.type
_entity.pdbx_description
1 polymer ?
#
loop_
_entity_poly.entity_id
_entity_poly.type
_entity_poly.pdbx_seq_one_letter_code
_entity_poly.pdbx_strand_id
1 'polypeptide(L)'
;MPNSELCPISNSLEQIMLLYECRKVVLVKTAEWETSINSLNPTAFIKVENDVDLEEPPVDFQFIHDYISLNVDIHRQPLAFCCCDNCYENRHSCCPKDSDGHFAYDRYRRLMLLPGYPIYECNKLCKCPPTCVNRVVQHGQKVKVAIFRTSNGCGWGLKSLEMIQKDQFVLEYLGEIFENFLRPNAFLNHCMICILSED
;
A
#
# COMPACT_ATOMS: atom_id res chain seq x y z
N MET A 1 -7.74 -34.00 -47.55
CA MET A 1 -8.51 -32.89 -46.96
C MET A 1 -7.52 -31.81 -46.54
N PRO A 2 -7.62 -30.57 -47.05
CA PRO A 2 -6.82 -29.45 -46.58
C PRO A 2 -7.57 -28.56 -45.56
N ASN A 3 -6.76 -27.88 -44.74
CA ASN A 3 -6.98 -26.70 -43.89
C ASN A 3 -7.74 -26.80 -42.56
N SER A 4 -7.02 -26.42 -41.48
CA SER A 4 -7.15 -25.09 -40.84
C SER A 4 -5.93 -24.85 -39.94
N GLU A 5 -4.83 -24.32 -40.47
CA GLU A 5 -4.47 -22.89 -40.40
C GLU A 5 -4.20 -22.40 -38.96
N LEU A 6 -2.93 -22.54 -38.55
CA LEU A 6 -2.32 -21.59 -37.64
C LEU A 6 -2.25 -20.25 -38.37
N CYS A 7 -3.01 -19.26 -37.91
CA CYS A 7 -2.99 -17.91 -38.46
C CYS A 7 -1.57 -17.32 -38.33
N PRO A 8 -0.90 -16.95 -39.43
CA PRO A 8 0.36 -16.22 -39.35
C PRO A 8 0.05 -14.79 -38.89
N ILE A 9 0.65 -14.36 -37.77
CA ILE A 9 0.60 -12.96 -37.34
C ILE A 9 1.18 -12.12 -38.49
N SER A 10 0.32 -11.44 -39.23
CA SER A 10 0.71 -10.66 -40.39
C SER A 10 1.40 -9.38 -39.91
N ASN A 11 2.74 -9.37 -39.86
CA ASN A 11 3.56 -8.20 -39.57
C ASN A 11 3.43 -7.11 -40.66
N SER A 12 2.23 -6.58 -40.89
CA SER A 12 2.00 -5.46 -41.80
C SER A 12 2.38 -4.17 -41.10
N LEU A 13 2.89 -3.19 -41.87
CA LEU A 13 3.20 -1.84 -41.38
C LEU A 13 2.00 -1.22 -40.65
N GLU A 14 0.78 -1.49 -41.13
CA GLU A 14 -0.46 -1.00 -40.52
C GLU A 14 -0.67 -1.51 -39.09
N GLN A 15 -0.42 -2.79 -38.82
CA GLN A 15 -0.54 -3.34 -37.47
C GLN A 15 0.51 -2.76 -36.52
N ILE A 16 1.74 -2.58 -37.00
CA ILE A 16 2.82 -1.95 -36.21
C ILE A 16 2.46 -0.50 -35.90
N MET A 17 1.96 0.26 -36.88
CA MET A 17 1.51 1.64 -36.67
C MET A 17 0.34 1.71 -35.67
N LEU A 18 -0.62 0.80 -35.75
CA LEU A 18 -1.73 0.73 -34.80
C LEU A 18 -1.23 0.45 -33.37
N LEU A 19 -0.36 -0.55 -33.20
CA LEU A 19 0.24 -0.86 -31.89
C LEU A 19 1.00 0.34 -31.32
N TYR A 20 1.72 1.08 -32.16
CA TYR A 20 2.44 2.29 -31.77
C TYR A 20 1.48 3.38 -31.27
N GLU A 21 0.38 3.63 -31.97
CA GLU A 21 -0.61 4.62 -31.53
C GLU A 21 -1.31 4.20 -30.22
N CYS A 22 -1.70 2.93 -30.09
CA CYS A 22 -2.24 2.41 -28.83
C CYS A 22 -1.23 2.55 -27.68
N ARG A 23 0.05 2.27 -27.92
CA ARG A 23 1.10 2.39 -26.90
C ARG A 23 1.28 3.82 -26.42
N LYS A 24 1.20 4.82 -27.31
CA LYS A 24 1.23 6.24 -26.88
C LYS A 24 0.10 6.58 -25.92
N VAL A 25 -1.12 6.12 -26.22
CA VAL A 25 -2.29 6.37 -25.38
C VAL A 25 -2.07 5.79 -23.98
N VAL A 26 -1.58 4.55 -23.90
CA VAL A 26 -1.28 3.88 -22.63
C VAL A 26 -0.21 4.65 -21.84
N LEU A 27 0.85 5.13 -22.49
CA LEU A 27 1.90 5.90 -21.82
C LEU A 27 1.38 7.22 -21.25
N VAL A 28 0.53 7.95 -22.00
CA VAL A 28 -0.09 9.19 -21.53
C VAL A 28 -0.99 8.91 -20.33
N LYS A 29 -1.90 7.94 -20.44
CA LYS A 29 -2.83 7.59 -19.35
C LYS A 29 -2.10 7.10 -18.09
N THR A 30 -1.03 6.33 -18.26
CA THR A 30 -0.21 5.86 -17.14
C THR A 30 0.46 7.03 -16.41
N ALA A 31 0.98 8.02 -17.15
CA ALA A 31 1.56 9.22 -16.55
C ALA A 31 0.51 10.11 -15.86
N GLU A 32 -0.69 10.22 -16.42
CA GLU A 32 -1.81 10.92 -15.78
C GLU A 32 -2.24 10.23 -14.48
N TRP A 33 -2.32 8.90 -14.48
CA TRP A 33 -2.65 8.11 -13.30
C TRP A 33 -1.58 8.22 -12.21
N GLU A 34 -0.30 8.15 -12.57
CA GLU A 34 0.83 8.41 -11.67
C GLU A 34 0.73 9.80 -11.04
N THR A 35 0.47 10.82 -11.86
CA THR A 35 0.30 12.20 -11.38
C THR A 35 -0.87 12.31 -10.41
N SER A 36 -2.01 11.69 -10.74
CA SER A 36 -3.20 11.67 -9.88
C SER A 36 -2.93 11.02 -8.53
N ILE A 37 -2.32 9.84 -8.50
CA ILE A 37 -1.94 9.13 -7.26
C ILE A 37 -1.04 10.01 -6.40
N ASN A 38 0.02 10.58 -6.98
CA ASN A 38 1.00 11.35 -6.24
C ASN A 38 0.50 12.74 -5.83
N SER A 39 -0.53 13.28 -6.48
CA SER A 39 -1.20 14.50 -6.01
C SER A 39 -1.98 14.28 -4.71
N LEU A 40 -2.44 13.05 -4.47
CA LEU A 40 -3.25 12.65 -3.32
C LEU A 40 -2.43 11.99 -2.21
N ASN A 41 -1.25 11.46 -2.54
CA ASN A 41 -0.39 10.77 -1.60
C ASN A 41 0.58 11.76 -0.90
N PRO A 42 0.41 12.06 0.40
CA PRO A 42 1.28 12.99 1.11
C PRO A 42 2.63 12.37 1.50
N THR A 43 2.87 11.09 1.20
CA THR A 43 4.02 10.30 1.69
C THR A 43 5.10 10.13 0.63
N ALA A 44 5.54 8.89 0.36
CA ALA A 44 6.53 8.59 -0.67
C ALA A 44 5.89 8.51 -2.06
N PHE A 45 6.63 8.96 -3.07
CA PHE A 45 6.21 8.87 -4.47
C PHE A 45 5.97 7.41 -4.90
N ILE A 46 4.85 7.17 -5.58
CA ILE A 46 4.47 5.88 -6.15
C ILE A 46 4.63 5.98 -7.67
N LYS A 47 5.56 5.22 -8.24
CA LYS A 47 5.72 5.14 -9.69
C LYS A 47 4.61 4.29 -10.31
N VAL A 48 4.23 4.55 -11.55
CA VAL A 48 3.36 3.68 -12.34
C VAL A 48 4.03 3.34 -13.66
N GLU A 49 4.07 2.05 -14.01
CA GLU A 49 4.66 1.59 -15.26
C GLU A 49 3.90 0.41 -15.87
N ASN A 50 3.76 0.43 -17.19
CA ASN A 50 3.31 -0.73 -17.95
C ASN A 50 4.31 -0.95 -19.08
N ASP A 51 5.16 -1.97 -18.99
CA ASP A 51 6.13 -2.35 -20.04
C ASP A 51 5.77 -3.68 -20.70
N VAL A 52 4.56 -4.20 -20.45
CA VAL A 52 4.15 -5.56 -20.83
C VAL A 52 3.15 -5.53 -21.97
N ASP A 53 2.09 -4.75 -21.83
CA ASP A 53 0.95 -4.79 -22.75
C ASP A 53 0.40 -3.39 -23.03
N LEU A 54 -0.79 -3.36 -23.64
CA LEU A 54 -1.54 -2.14 -23.96
C LEU A 54 -2.71 -1.91 -23.00
N GLU A 55 -2.72 -2.59 -21.84
CA GLU A 55 -3.74 -2.36 -20.83
C GLU A 55 -3.60 -0.95 -20.25
N GLU A 56 -4.70 -0.22 -20.25
CA GLU A 56 -4.77 1.12 -19.66
C GLU A 56 -4.91 1.05 -18.13
N PRO A 57 -4.61 2.14 -17.41
CA PRO A 57 -4.97 2.25 -16.00
C PRO A 57 -6.46 1.96 -15.73
N PRO A 58 -6.79 1.37 -14.56
CA PRO A 58 -8.18 1.13 -14.18
C PRO A 58 -8.97 2.44 -14.06
N VAL A 59 -10.14 2.50 -14.68
CA VAL A 59 -10.97 3.72 -14.78
C VAL A 59 -11.82 3.95 -13.52
N ASP A 60 -12.14 2.89 -12.79
CA ASP A 60 -12.99 2.85 -11.60
C ASP A 60 -12.19 2.77 -10.29
N PHE A 61 -10.87 2.96 -10.35
CA PHE A 61 -10.01 3.00 -9.18
C PHE A 61 -9.75 4.43 -8.71
N GLN A 62 -10.04 4.70 -7.44
CA GLN A 62 -9.69 5.96 -6.79
C GLN A 62 -8.63 5.72 -5.72
N PHE A 63 -7.51 6.45 -5.83
CA PHE A 63 -6.50 6.44 -4.78
C PHE A 63 -7.00 7.17 -3.53
N ILE A 64 -6.82 6.54 -2.38
CA ILE A 64 -7.18 7.09 -1.06
C ILE A 64 -5.95 7.10 -0.16
N HIS A 65 -5.86 8.11 0.72
CA HIS A 65 -4.76 8.27 1.66
C HIS A 65 -5.18 8.09 3.14
N ASP A 66 -6.47 7.81 3.37
CA ASP A 66 -7.06 7.46 4.66
C ASP A 66 -8.32 6.61 4.41
N TYR A 67 -8.80 5.89 5.42
CA TYR A 67 -10.01 5.08 5.32
C TYR A 67 -11.24 5.93 5.03
N ILE A 68 -12.05 5.47 4.08
CA ILE A 68 -13.38 6.05 3.81
C ILE A 68 -14.38 5.35 4.72
N SER A 69 -15.03 6.09 5.61
CA SER A 69 -16.07 5.55 6.49
C SER A 69 -17.45 5.84 5.94
N LEU A 70 -18.21 4.79 5.59
CA LEU A 70 -19.59 4.92 5.14
C LEU A 70 -20.52 4.40 6.24
N ASN A 71 -21.24 5.33 6.89
CA ASN A 71 -22.21 5.06 7.96
C ASN A 71 -21.61 4.48 9.26
N VAL A 72 -20.30 4.59 9.48
CA VAL A 72 -19.63 4.20 10.73
C VAL A 72 -18.95 5.42 11.35
N ASP A 73 -19.19 5.69 12.64
CA ASP A 73 -18.41 6.69 13.38
C ASP A 73 -17.12 6.03 13.88
N ILE A 74 -16.01 6.36 13.22
CA ILE A 74 -14.69 5.95 13.69
C ILE A 74 -14.28 6.95 14.77
N HIS A 75 -14.32 6.53 16.04
CA HIS A 75 -13.84 7.35 17.14
C HIS A 75 -12.32 7.56 17.04
N ARG A 76 -11.89 8.63 16.36
CA ARG A 76 -10.49 8.99 16.13
C ARG A 76 -9.81 9.68 17.32
N GLN A 77 -10.51 9.83 18.44
CA GLN A 77 -9.95 10.46 19.64
C GLN A 77 -9.22 9.40 20.48
N PRO A 78 -7.91 9.56 20.72
CA PRO A 78 -7.19 8.64 21.59
C PRO A 78 -7.70 8.74 23.03
N LEU A 79 -7.97 7.60 23.66
CA LEU A 79 -8.45 7.53 25.04
C LEU A 79 -7.31 7.40 26.07
N ALA A 80 -6.12 6.99 25.62
CA ALA A 80 -4.95 6.75 26.45
C ALA A 80 -3.72 7.45 25.89
N PHE A 81 -2.77 7.78 26.79
CA PHE A 81 -1.53 8.44 26.43
C PHE A 81 -0.41 8.12 27.42
N CYS A 82 0.85 8.25 26.97
CA CYS A 82 2.01 8.10 27.84
C CYS A 82 2.65 9.45 28.21
N CYS A 83 3.29 9.48 29.39
CA CYS A 83 4.12 10.59 29.87
C CYS A 83 5.63 10.28 29.79
N CYS A 84 6.02 9.30 28.98
CA CYS A 84 7.43 8.90 28.85
C CYS A 84 8.29 10.02 28.25
N ASP A 85 9.49 10.18 28.79
CA ASP A 85 10.59 10.95 28.21
C ASP A 85 11.27 10.16 27.07
N ASN A 86 11.48 8.86 27.26
CA ASN A 86 11.96 7.92 26.27
C ASN A 86 11.06 6.68 26.23
N CYS A 87 10.27 6.52 25.16
CA CYS A 87 9.31 5.41 25.06
C CYS A 87 9.97 4.04 24.84
N TYR A 88 11.19 3.97 24.33
CA TYR A 88 11.89 2.70 24.10
C TYR A 88 12.46 2.12 25.39
N GLU A 89 13.07 2.98 26.19
CA GLU A 89 13.59 2.61 27.52
C GLU A 89 12.43 2.30 28.47
N ASN A 90 11.38 3.11 28.43
CA ASN A 90 10.18 2.93 29.25
C ASN A 90 9.10 2.07 28.57
N ARG A 91 9.49 1.14 27.69
CA ARG A 91 8.57 0.35 26.84
C ARG A 91 7.51 -0.44 27.60
N HIS A 92 7.80 -0.90 28.81
CA HIS A 92 6.86 -1.63 29.67
C HIS A 92 5.78 -0.73 30.29
N SER A 93 6.03 0.58 30.34
CA SER A 93 5.14 1.60 30.91
C SER A 93 4.63 2.60 29.87
N CYS A 94 4.82 2.30 28.59
CA CYS A 94 4.36 3.10 27.45
C CYS A 94 2.92 2.73 27.04
N CYS A 95 2.43 3.29 25.92
CA CYS A 95 1.04 3.19 25.46
C CYS A 95 0.45 1.76 25.39
N PRO A 96 1.20 0.71 25.03
CA PRO A 96 0.64 -0.64 24.98
C PRO A 96 0.16 -1.18 26.34
N LYS A 97 0.68 -0.65 27.45
CA LYS A 97 0.47 -1.22 28.79
C LYS A 97 -1.01 -1.28 29.21
N ASP A 98 -1.81 -0.30 28.78
CA ASP A 98 -3.19 -0.14 29.26
C ASP A 98 -4.17 -1.06 28.51
N SER A 99 -3.67 -1.78 27.50
CA SER A 99 -4.44 -2.65 26.61
C SER A 99 -3.91 -4.10 26.60
N ASP A 100 -3.18 -4.51 27.64
CA ASP A 100 -2.44 -5.79 27.68
C ASP A 100 -1.52 -6.02 26.45
N GLY A 101 -1.09 -4.91 25.83
CA GLY A 101 -0.30 -4.92 24.61
C GLY A 101 1.20 -4.97 24.88
N HIS A 102 1.95 -5.30 23.83
CA HIS A 102 3.41 -5.29 23.86
C HIS A 102 3.97 -4.13 23.02
N PHE A 103 5.17 -3.68 23.38
CA PHE A 103 5.85 -2.64 22.61
C PHE A 103 6.28 -3.18 21.25
N ALA A 104 5.84 -2.53 20.18
CA ALA A 104 5.87 -3.12 18.85
C ALA A 104 7.23 -3.04 18.15
N TYR A 105 8.03 -2.02 18.44
CA TYR A 105 9.17 -1.66 17.59
C TYR A 105 10.51 -1.69 18.30
N ASP A 106 11.55 -2.06 17.58
CA ASP A 106 12.93 -1.88 18.04
C ASP A 106 13.38 -0.40 17.93
N ARG A 107 14.62 -0.11 18.35
CA ARG A 107 15.22 1.24 18.25
C ARG A 107 15.36 1.75 16.80
N TYR A 108 15.26 0.87 15.82
CA TYR A 108 15.35 1.16 14.38
C TYR A 108 13.98 1.20 13.70
N ARG A 109 12.88 1.14 14.47
CA ARG A 109 11.49 1.15 14.00
C ARG A 109 11.10 -0.10 13.19
N ARG A 110 11.72 -1.24 13.50
CA ARG A 110 11.36 -2.55 12.93
C ARG A 110 10.45 -3.30 13.87
N LEU A 111 9.48 -4.04 13.32
CA LEU A 111 8.50 -4.80 14.08
C LEU A 111 9.19 -5.94 14.84
N MET A 112 8.87 -6.09 16.12
CA MET A 112 9.34 -7.19 16.98
C MET A 112 8.23 -8.18 17.34
N LEU A 113 6.97 -7.84 17.06
CA LEU A 113 5.81 -8.66 17.40
C LEU A 113 5.57 -9.73 16.34
N LEU A 114 5.00 -10.85 16.80
CA LEU A 114 4.51 -11.89 15.91
C LEU A 114 3.17 -11.48 15.29
N PRO A 115 2.78 -12.07 14.14
CA PRO A 115 1.45 -11.91 13.59
C PRO A 115 0.35 -12.21 14.62
N GLY A 116 -0.72 -11.42 14.60
CA GLY A 116 -1.86 -11.56 15.52
C GLY A 116 -1.81 -10.66 16.76
N TYR A 117 -0.67 -10.02 17.05
CA TYR A 117 -0.59 -9.03 18.13
C TYR A 117 -0.99 -7.63 17.64
N PRO A 118 -1.84 -6.89 18.37
CA PRO A 118 -2.17 -5.52 18.05
C PRO A 118 -1.00 -4.58 18.33
N ILE A 119 -0.90 -3.50 17.54
CA ILE A 119 0.10 -2.44 17.73
C ILE A 119 -0.56 -1.19 18.30
N TYR A 120 -0.03 -0.70 19.42
CA TYR A 120 -0.49 0.54 20.06
C TYR A 120 0.58 1.62 19.97
N GLU A 121 0.47 2.48 18.96
CA GLU A 121 1.37 3.61 18.77
C GLU A 121 1.11 4.77 19.75
N CYS A 122 2.15 5.54 20.03
CA CYS A 122 2.00 6.83 20.67
C CYS A 122 1.18 7.77 19.79
N ASN A 123 0.34 8.60 20.39
CA ASN A 123 -0.60 9.46 19.68
C ASN A 123 -0.44 10.94 20.10
N LYS A 124 -1.27 11.82 19.54
CA LYS A 124 -1.19 13.27 19.79
C LYS A 124 -1.33 13.71 21.25
N LEU A 125 -1.90 12.88 22.14
CA LEU A 125 -2.02 13.17 23.57
C LEU A 125 -0.77 12.76 24.36
N CYS A 126 0.13 11.97 23.77
CA CYS A 126 1.36 11.54 24.43
C CYS A 126 2.37 12.70 24.54
N LYS A 127 3.10 12.76 25.66
CA LYS A 127 4.14 13.79 25.88
C LYS A 127 5.41 13.57 25.05
N CYS A 128 5.62 12.35 24.54
CA CYS A 128 6.79 12.03 23.73
C CYS A 128 6.76 12.74 22.37
N PRO A 129 7.93 13.10 21.80
CA PRO A 129 8.00 13.89 20.58
C PRO A 129 7.47 13.13 19.34
N PRO A 130 7.20 13.81 18.21
CA PRO A 130 6.86 13.18 16.93
C PRO A 130 7.93 12.19 16.44
N THR A 131 9.19 12.39 16.85
CA THR A 131 10.32 11.52 16.54
C THR A 131 10.38 10.26 17.41
N CYS A 132 9.43 10.05 18.33
CA CYS A 132 9.31 8.84 19.14
C CYS A 132 9.37 7.56 18.27
N VAL A 133 10.08 6.54 18.74
CA VAL A 133 10.20 5.25 18.03
C VAL A 133 8.88 4.48 18.00
N ASN A 134 7.95 4.74 18.93
CA ASN A 134 6.61 4.16 18.95
C ASN A 134 5.61 4.94 18.06
N ARG A 135 6.12 5.52 16.97
CA ARG A 135 5.37 6.19 15.91
C ARG A 135 6.03 5.75 14.61
N VAL A 136 5.43 4.83 13.88
CA VAL A 136 5.99 4.24 12.65
C VAL A 136 4.94 4.30 11.56
N VAL A 137 3.80 3.64 11.75
CA VAL A 137 2.69 3.59 10.79
C VAL A 137 2.14 4.99 10.55
N GLN A 138 1.91 5.78 11.60
CA GLN A 138 1.38 7.14 11.47
C GLN A 138 2.29 8.12 10.71
N HIS A 139 3.56 7.77 10.46
CA HIS A 139 4.45 8.58 9.61
C HIS A 139 4.33 8.25 8.13
N GLY A 140 3.45 7.32 7.78
CA GLY A 140 3.16 6.92 6.43
C GLY A 140 4.28 6.10 5.78
N GLN A 141 4.00 5.72 4.54
CA GLN A 141 4.92 4.95 3.71
C GLN A 141 6.24 5.70 3.48
N LYS A 142 7.35 4.98 3.66
CA LYS A 142 8.70 5.48 3.33
C LYS A 142 9.36 4.71 2.20
N VAL A 143 8.94 3.45 2.01
CA VAL A 143 9.51 2.58 0.99
C VAL A 143 9.08 3.06 -0.38
N LYS A 144 10.03 3.21 -1.29
CA LYS A 144 9.74 3.53 -2.70
C LYS A 144 9.14 2.33 -3.40
N VAL A 145 8.00 2.51 -4.06
CA VAL A 145 7.28 1.43 -4.74
C VAL A 145 6.85 1.85 -6.15
N ALA A 146 6.57 0.86 -6.98
CA ALA A 146 5.95 1.03 -8.28
C ALA A 146 4.73 0.13 -8.41
N ILE A 147 3.62 0.70 -8.87
CA ILE A 147 2.52 -0.04 -9.48
C ILE A 147 3.00 -0.44 -10.87
N PHE A 148 2.97 -1.73 -11.18
CA PHE A 148 3.49 -2.23 -12.44
C PHE A 148 2.57 -3.26 -13.09
N ARG A 149 2.57 -3.32 -14.42
CA ARG A 149 1.90 -4.39 -15.15
C ARG A 149 2.72 -5.67 -15.08
N THR A 150 2.11 -6.76 -14.61
CA THR A 150 2.76 -8.07 -14.50
C THR A 150 2.81 -8.80 -15.84
N SER A 151 3.89 -9.53 -16.12
CA SER A 151 4.07 -10.28 -17.37
C SER A 151 3.44 -11.67 -17.36
N ASN A 152 3.01 -12.16 -16.20
CA ASN A 152 2.44 -13.50 -16.00
C ASN A 152 0.91 -13.53 -16.06
N GLY A 153 0.26 -12.43 -16.45
CA GLY A 153 -1.20 -12.35 -16.57
C GLY A 153 -1.94 -12.11 -15.25
N CYS A 154 -1.24 -11.81 -14.14
CA CYS A 154 -1.87 -11.46 -12.87
C CYS A 154 -2.40 -10.00 -12.80
N GLY A 155 -2.30 -9.26 -13.89
CA GLY A 155 -2.79 -7.89 -13.98
C GLY A 155 -1.80 -6.85 -13.45
N TRP A 156 -2.31 -5.85 -12.73
CA TRP A 156 -1.50 -4.84 -12.04
C TRP A 156 -1.00 -5.37 -10.69
N GLY A 157 0.28 -5.13 -10.38
CA GLY A 157 0.91 -5.50 -9.13
C GLY A 157 1.66 -4.32 -8.50
N LEU A 158 2.22 -4.54 -7.31
CA LEU A 158 3.08 -3.60 -6.62
C LEU A 158 4.45 -4.22 -6.41
N LYS A 159 5.52 -3.48 -6.70
CA LYS A 159 6.88 -3.89 -6.40
C LYS A 159 7.64 -2.80 -5.66
N SER A 160 8.65 -3.20 -4.90
CA SER A 160 9.59 -2.24 -4.32
C SER A 160 10.60 -1.76 -5.36
N LEU A 161 11.02 -0.50 -5.24
CA LEU A 161 12.10 0.10 -6.02
C LEU A 161 13.41 0.14 -5.21
N GLU A 162 13.42 -0.42 -4.01
CA GLU A 162 14.57 -0.48 -3.12
C GLU A 162 14.56 -1.75 -2.27
N MET A 163 15.68 -2.04 -1.61
CA MET A 163 15.76 -3.18 -0.68
C MET A 163 14.92 -2.88 0.56
N ILE A 164 13.98 -3.78 0.87
CA ILE A 164 13.18 -3.72 2.10
C ILE A 164 13.91 -4.51 3.17
N GLN A 165 14.16 -3.87 4.32
CA GLN A 165 14.71 -4.58 5.47
C GLN A 165 13.65 -5.47 6.10
N LYS A 166 14.08 -6.62 6.64
CA LYS A 166 13.19 -7.48 7.42
C LYS A 166 12.50 -6.67 8.53
N ASP A 167 11.20 -6.91 8.69
CA ASP A 167 10.33 -6.29 9.70
C ASP A 167 10.16 -4.77 9.55
N GLN A 168 10.53 -4.21 8.39
CA GLN A 168 10.31 -2.81 8.06
C GLN A 168 8.84 -2.56 7.68
N PHE A 169 8.28 -1.48 8.19
CA PHE A 169 6.98 -0.98 7.73
C PHE A 169 7.07 -0.48 6.29
N VAL A 170 6.15 -0.95 5.44
CA VAL A 170 6.11 -0.58 4.02
C VAL A 170 5.02 0.43 3.76
N LEU A 171 3.75 0.05 3.92
CA LEU A 171 2.58 0.88 3.66
C LEU A 171 1.33 0.30 4.37
N GLU A 172 0.23 1.04 4.36
CA GLU A 172 -1.06 0.61 4.91
C GLU A 172 -1.97 0.02 3.83
N TYR A 173 -2.76 -0.97 4.22
CA TYR A 173 -3.92 -1.38 3.45
C TYR A 173 -5.05 -0.40 3.76
N LEU A 174 -5.50 0.36 2.77
CA LEU A 174 -6.61 1.30 2.90
C LEU A 174 -7.82 0.84 2.08
N GLY A 175 -9.00 1.20 2.54
CA GLY A 175 -10.24 0.90 1.83
C GLY A 175 -11.45 1.57 2.47
N GLU A 176 -12.61 1.19 1.97
CA GLU A 176 -13.89 1.59 2.53
C GLU A 176 -14.26 0.70 3.72
N ILE A 177 -14.66 1.32 4.82
CA ILE A 177 -15.15 0.66 6.03
C ILE A 177 -16.68 0.72 6.03
N PHE A 178 -17.30 -0.45 6.19
CA PHE A 178 -18.74 -0.62 6.29
C PHE A 178 -19.13 -1.35 7.58
N GLU A 179 -20.31 -1.02 8.12
CA GLU A 179 -20.83 -1.51 9.40
C GLU A 179 -20.82 -3.06 9.54
N ASN A 180 -20.91 -3.79 8.43
CA ASN A 180 -20.93 -5.26 8.40
C ASN A 180 -19.55 -5.94 8.54
N PHE A 181 -18.44 -5.19 8.64
CA PHE A 181 -17.09 -5.75 8.85
C PHE A 181 -16.85 -6.32 10.27
N LEU A 182 -17.82 -6.21 11.18
CA LEU A 182 -17.85 -6.99 12.43
C LEU A 182 -18.29 -8.45 12.23
N ARG A 183 -18.39 -8.94 10.98
CA ARG A 183 -18.53 -10.38 10.67
C ARG A 183 -17.16 -10.95 10.26
N PRO A 184 -16.70 -12.07 10.86
CA PRO A 184 -15.34 -12.58 10.72
C PRO A 184 -14.88 -13.03 9.31
N ASN A 185 -15.68 -12.85 8.26
CA ASN A 185 -15.38 -13.32 6.90
C ASN A 185 -15.59 -12.26 5.79
N ALA A 186 -15.74 -10.98 6.12
CA ALA A 186 -15.72 -9.94 5.10
C ALA A 186 -14.25 -9.62 4.76
N PHE A 187 -13.68 -10.38 3.83
CA PHE A 187 -12.45 -9.95 3.17
C PHE A 187 -12.74 -8.66 2.43
N LEU A 188 -11.87 -7.67 2.63
CA LEU A 188 -11.86 -6.42 1.88
C LEU A 188 -11.92 -6.76 0.38
N ASN A 189 -12.97 -6.29 -0.30
CA ASN A 189 -13.09 -6.48 -1.75
C ASN A 189 -11.90 -5.77 -2.42
N HIS A 190 -10.98 -6.59 -2.92
CA HIS A 190 -9.94 -6.30 -3.91
C HIS A 190 -9.26 -4.91 -3.83
N CYS A 191 -8.25 -4.77 -2.98
CA CYS A 191 -7.05 -3.98 -3.28
C CYS A 191 -5.82 -4.69 -2.71
N MET A 192 -5.35 -5.69 -3.45
CA MET A 192 -4.18 -6.50 -3.12
C MET A 192 -2.95 -5.59 -2.87
N ILE A 193 -2.34 -5.68 -1.68
CA ILE A 193 -0.93 -5.31 -1.52
C ILE A 193 -0.18 -6.55 -1.08
N CYS A 194 0.09 -7.41 -2.06
CA CYS A 194 1.13 -8.42 -1.96
C CYS A 194 2.47 -7.72 -2.18
N ILE A 195 3.30 -7.67 -1.14
CA ILE A 195 4.73 -7.45 -1.34
C ILE A 195 5.30 -8.84 -1.58
N LEU A 196 5.56 -9.17 -2.85
CA LEU A 196 6.44 -10.26 -3.18
C LEU A 196 7.85 -9.81 -2.79
N SER A 197 8.33 -10.21 -1.61
CA SER A 197 9.77 -10.36 -1.43
C SER A 197 10.13 -11.74 -1.99
N GLU A 198 10.71 -11.78 -3.18
CA GLU A 198 11.53 -12.94 -3.54
C GLU A 198 12.81 -12.84 -2.70
N ASP A 199 13.21 -14.00 -2.15
CA ASP A 199 14.29 -14.19 -1.16
C ASP A 199 15.63 -13.51 -1.50
#